data_AF-A0A3B3C1S8-F1
#
_entry.id   AF-A0A3B3C1S8-F1
#
_cell.length_a   1.000
_cell.length_b   1.000
_cell.length_c   1.000
_cell.angle_alpha   90.00
_cell.angle_beta   90.00
_cell.angle_gamma   90.00
#
_symmetry.space_group_name_H-M   'P 1'
#
loop_
_entity.id
_entity.type
_entity.pdbx_description
1 polymer ?
#
loop_
_entity_poly.entity_id
_entity_poly.type
_entity_poly.pdbx_seq_one_letter_code
_entity_poly.pdbx_strand_id
1 'polypeptide(L)'
;MAAHCTATTDTKCLPCRANHYTALWNYLPRCLYCNNICTRNQEVEIQCSATNNRVCRCKQGYYMKDDFCISHSQCGPGHGVQTKGTSKQDTVCEKCAHGFFSRSTSALDVCVKHQECADGQLPLFTGSVYHDALCGSCEDLASDSETLRKFLSAYFEEPRRHNGKMKRFVATFVRESRRKSGLTFFQKKVGPLERIKAWLANAPAEQLRLVPQMLRNSTLTSLADKIDRRLHDIMNQSPNCSLISP
;
A
#
# COMPACT_ATOMS: atom_id res chain seq x y z
N MET A 1 34.50 36.36 21.60
CA MET A 1 35.76 37.15 21.56
C MET A 1 36.44 37.07 22.92
N ALA A 2 37.77 36.99 22.98
CA ALA A 2 38.49 36.99 24.26
C ALA A 2 38.97 38.40 24.68
N ALA A 3 39.44 39.20 23.72
CA ALA A 3 39.83 40.58 23.95
C ALA A 3 39.62 41.41 22.67
N HIS A 4 39.17 42.66 22.84
CA HIS A 4 39.08 43.63 21.76
C HIS A 4 40.48 44.07 21.32
N CYS A 5 40.57 44.58 20.09
CA CYS A 5 41.79 45.23 19.62
C CYS A 5 42.13 46.47 20.47
N THR A 6 43.41 46.81 20.48
CA THR A 6 43.92 48.09 20.98
C THR A 6 44.67 48.78 19.84
N ALA A 7 45.23 49.97 20.09
CA ALA A 7 46.02 50.68 19.07
C ALA A 7 47.23 49.89 18.54
N THR A 8 47.70 48.88 19.27
CA THR A 8 48.91 48.12 18.94
C THR A 8 48.70 46.59 18.88
N THR A 9 47.49 46.10 19.16
CA THR A 9 47.21 44.66 19.20
C THR A 9 45.90 44.32 18.50
N ASP A 10 45.92 43.27 17.69
CA ASP A 10 44.74 42.75 17.03
C ASP A 10 43.72 42.14 18.00
N THR A 11 42.49 41.94 17.50
CA THR A 11 41.42 41.27 18.25
C THR A 11 41.79 39.81 18.51
N LYS A 12 41.69 39.36 19.77
CA LYS A 12 41.93 37.96 20.13
C LYS A 12 40.63 37.15 20.07
N CYS A 13 40.59 36.20 19.14
CA CYS A 13 39.47 35.28 18.96
C CYS A 13 39.71 33.96 19.72
N LEU A 14 38.62 33.32 20.13
CA LEU A 14 38.62 31.96 20.69
C LEU A 14 37.50 31.15 20.03
N PRO A 15 37.68 29.83 19.86
CA PRO A 15 36.63 28.96 19.35
C PRO A 15 35.45 28.91 20.31
N CYS A 16 34.27 28.67 19.76
CA CYS A 16 33.09 28.42 20.57
C CYS A 16 33.23 27.09 21.34
N ARG A 17 32.81 27.10 22.60
CA ARG A 17 32.73 25.91 23.45
C ARG A 17 31.63 24.96 22.95
N ALA A 18 31.62 23.73 23.48
CA ALA A 18 30.58 22.74 23.18
C ALA A 18 29.15 23.31 23.32
N ASN A 19 28.25 22.88 22.43
CA ASN A 19 26.86 23.34 22.33
C ASN A 19 26.70 24.85 22.00
N HIS A 20 27.73 25.51 21.48
CA HIS A 20 27.65 26.90 21.04
C HIS A 20 28.30 27.09 19.67
N TYR A 21 27.82 28.07 18.90
CA TYR A 21 28.26 28.33 17.54
C TYR A 21 28.22 29.81 17.16
N THR A 22 28.93 30.18 16.10
CA THR A 22 28.68 31.40 15.33
C THR A 22 28.88 31.10 13.84
N ALA A 23 27.85 31.31 13.02
CA ALA A 23 27.89 30.91 11.59
C ALA A 23 28.64 31.88 10.68
N LEU A 24 28.77 33.14 11.09
CA LEU A 24 29.38 34.21 10.31
C LEU A 24 30.51 34.87 11.10
N TRP A 25 31.42 35.53 10.41
CA TRP A 25 32.43 36.41 11.01
C TRP A 25 31.76 37.46 11.89
N ASN A 26 32.24 37.61 13.11
CA ASN A 26 31.56 38.42 14.12
C ASN A 26 32.52 38.95 15.18
N TYR A 27 32.02 39.92 15.94
CA TYR A 27 32.68 40.51 17.11
C TYR A 27 31.91 40.20 18.40
N LEU A 28 31.15 39.10 18.43
CA LEU A 28 30.31 38.79 19.59
C LEU A 28 31.18 38.46 20.81
N PRO A 29 30.82 39.00 21.99
CA PRO A 29 31.53 38.66 23.23
C PRO A 29 31.30 37.19 23.61
N ARG A 30 30.16 36.60 23.23
CA ARG A 30 29.79 35.20 23.50
C ARG A 30 29.19 34.54 22.26
N CYS A 31 29.46 33.25 22.07
CA CYS A 31 28.85 32.45 21.01
C CYS A 31 27.37 32.18 21.28
N LEU A 32 26.61 31.91 20.23
CA LEU A 32 25.19 31.57 20.31
C LEU A 32 25.00 30.14 20.79
N TYR A 33 23.99 29.89 21.61
CA TYR A 33 23.65 28.53 22.04
C TYR A 33 23.00 27.74 20.89
N CYS A 34 23.33 26.45 20.77
CA CYS A 34 22.68 25.54 19.83
C CYS A 34 21.27 25.19 20.32
N ASN A 35 20.32 26.08 20.04
CA ASN A 35 18.95 26.05 20.54
C ASN A 35 17.99 25.16 19.74
N ASN A 36 18.34 24.76 18.52
CA ASN A 36 17.48 23.92 17.70
C ASN A 36 17.51 22.50 18.26
N ILE A 37 16.39 21.95 18.73
CA ILE A 37 16.29 20.59 19.31
C ILE A 37 15.41 19.75 18.41
N CYS A 38 15.94 18.63 17.89
CA CYS A 38 15.18 17.74 17.03
C CYS A 38 14.18 16.95 17.88
N THR A 39 12.89 17.14 17.62
CA THR A 39 11.80 16.49 18.36
C THR A 39 10.83 15.83 17.39
N ARG A 40 10.01 14.89 17.86
CA ARG A 40 8.87 14.26 17.13
C ARG A 40 9.11 13.97 15.64
N ASN A 41 9.51 12.75 15.31
CA ASN A 41 9.78 12.28 13.94
C ASN A 41 10.88 13.06 13.19
N GLN A 42 11.67 13.88 13.91
CA GLN A 42 12.91 14.47 13.41
C GLN A 42 14.13 13.66 13.87
N GLU A 43 15.21 13.81 13.14
CA GLU A 43 16.56 13.35 13.48
C GLU A 43 17.60 14.42 13.15
N VAL A 44 18.78 14.30 13.75
CA VAL A 44 19.87 15.25 13.53
C VAL A 44 20.47 15.00 12.14
N GLU A 45 20.38 16.00 11.27
CA GLU A 45 21.08 15.99 9.98
C GLU A 45 22.50 16.52 10.13
N ILE A 46 22.65 17.64 10.85
CA ILE A 46 23.93 18.28 11.11
C ILE A 46 24.05 18.49 12.61
N GLN A 47 25.12 17.96 13.22
CA GLN A 47 25.43 18.18 14.63
C GLN A 47 25.84 19.62 14.89
N CYS A 48 25.61 20.11 16.12
CA CYS A 48 26.11 21.40 16.56
C CYS A 48 27.65 21.41 16.55
N SER A 49 28.25 22.47 16.01
CA SER A 49 29.70 22.70 16.04
C SER A 49 30.01 24.16 16.39
N ALA A 50 31.30 24.52 16.50
CA ALA A 50 31.69 25.90 16.75
C ALA A 50 31.23 26.90 15.65
N THR A 51 30.93 26.40 14.45
CA THR A 51 30.59 27.22 13.27
C THR A 51 29.17 26.99 12.74
N ASN A 52 28.39 26.05 13.29
CA ASN A 52 27.01 25.85 12.84
C ASN A 52 26.08 25.40 13.98
N ASN A 53 24.82 25.85 13.90
CA ASN A 53 23.77 25.31 14.75
C ASN A 53 23.45 23.87 14.35
N ARG A 54 22.80 23.14 15.24
CA ARG A 54 22.18 21.86 14.92
C ARG A 54 21.09 22.05 13.86
N VAL A 55 21.07 21.16 12.86
CA VAL A 55 20.03 21.10 11.84
C VAL A 55 19.27 19.79 11.99
N CYS A 56 17.94 19.88 11.99
CA CYS A 56 17.03 18.76 12.11
C CYS A 56 16.37 18.48 10.76
N ARG A 57 16.18 17.20 10.44
CA ARG A 57 15.39 16.76 9.28
C ARG A 57 14.36 15.74 9.70
N CYS A 58 13.33 15.56 8.88
CA CYS A 58 12.36 14.49 9.11
C CYS A 58 13.01 13.12 8.89
N LYS A 59 12.64 12.16 9.75
CA LYS A 59 13.00 10.75 9.64
C LYS A 59 12.42 10.15 8.36
N GLN A 60 12.98 9.01 7.94
CA GLN A 60 12.43 8.26 6.81
C GLN A 60 10.94 7.95 7.01
N GLY A 61 10.15 8.13 5.94
CA GLY A 61 8.70 8.01 5.97
C GLY A 61 7.96 9.30 6.35
N TYR A 62 8.68 10.41 6.55
CA TYR A 62 8.10 11.71 6.87
C TYR A 62 8.71 12.82 6.01
N TYR A 63 7.93 13.87 5.79
CA TYR A 63 8.39 15.10 5.14
C TYR A 63 8.02 16.33 5.97
N MET A 64 8.81 17.40 5.80
CA MET A 64 8.60 18.67 6.50
C MET A 64 7.48 19.47 5.84
N LYS A 65 6.48 19.88 6.64
CA LYS A 65 5.43 20.82 6.25
C LYS A 65 5.06 21.68 7.45
N ASP A 66 5.13 23.00 7.29
CA ASP A 66 4.80 23.99 8.33
C ASP A 66 5.52 23.72 9.68
N ASP A 67 6.81 23.38 9.62
CA ASP A 67 7.67 22.98 10.76
C ASP A 67 7.33 21.64 11.44
N PHE A 68 6.39 20.87 10.87
CA PHE A 68 6.03 19.53 11.35
C PHE A 68 6.48 18.44 10.39
N CYS A 69 6.90 17.29 10.95
CA CYS A 69 7.15 16.09 10.17
C CYS A 69 5.86 15.29 10.00
N ILE A 70 5.32 15.31 8.78
CA ILE A 70 4.08 14.61 8.40
C ILE A 70 4.44 13.30 7.72
N SER A 71 3.72 12.22 8.04
CA SER A 71 3.92 10.92 7.39
C SER A 71 3.69 11.04 5.88
N HIS A 72 4.51 10.34 5.10
CA HIS A 72 4.31 10.25 3.66
C HIS A 72 2.95 9.65 3.32
N SER A 73 2.34 10.21 2.28
CA SER A 73 1.12 9.70 1.68
C SER A 73 1.35 8.29 1.13
N GLN A 74 0.40 7.39 1.40
CA GLN A 74 0.44 6.02 0.89
C GLN A 74 -0.39 5.92 -0.40
N CYS A 75 0.20 5.33 -1.43
CA CYS A 75 -0.48 5.00 -2.67
C CYS A 75 -1.31 3.75 -2.42
N GLY A 76 -2.63 3.88 -2.51
CA GLY A 76 -3.56 2.77 -2.34
C GLY A 76 -3.60 1.85 -3.57
N PRO A 77 -4.40 0.76 -3.51
CA PRO A 77 -4.52 -0.18 -4.62
C PRO A 77 -4.93 0.53 -5.93
N GLY A 78 -4.38 0.08 -7.05
CA GLY A 78 -4.54 0.76 -8.34
C GLY A 78 -3.57 1.92 -8.58
N HIS A 79 -2.81 2.31 -7.57
CA HIS A 79 -1.82 3.39 -7.64
C HIS A 79 -0.46 2.92 -7.15
N GLY A 80 0.59 3.43 -7.77
CA GLY A 80 1.97 3.23 -7.38
C GLY A 80 2.66 4.55 -7.11
N VAL A 81 3.82 4.47 -6.47
CA VAL A 81 4.69 5.63 -6.26
C VAL A 81 5.29 6.08 -7.59
N GLN A 82 4.95 7.30 -8.00
CA GLN A 82 5.59 7.97 -9.12
C GLN A 82 6.88 8.66 -8.67
N THR A 83 6.81 9.39 -7.56
CA THR A 83 7.96 10.06 -6.95
C THR A 83 8.01 9.72 -5.48
N LYS A 84 9.14 9.15 -5.06
CA LYS A 84 9.38 8.78 -3.67
C LYS A 84 9.48 10.04 -2.80
N GLY A 85 8.78 10.04 -1.68
CA GLY A 85 8.86 11.10 -0.69
C GLY A 85 10.28 11.29 -0.14
N THR A 86 10.63 12.53 0.14
CA THR A 86 11.90 12.94 0.77
C THR A 86 11.63 13.57 2.13
N SER A 87 12.69 14.00 2.83
CA SER A 87 12.52 14.76 4.09
C SER A 87 11.83 16.11 3.90
N LYS A 88 11.67 16.59 2.66
CA LYS A 88 11.07 17.90 2.31
C LYS A 88 9.81 17.79 1.45
N GLN A 89 9.58 16.66 0.79
CA GLN A 89 8.48 16.48 -0.15
C GLN A 89 7.74 15.18 0.14
N ASP A 90 6.42 15.22 -0.03
CA ASP A 90 5.58 14.04 0.11
C ASP A 90 5.77 13.04 -1.04
N THR A 91 5.35 11.80 -0.82
CA THR A 91 5.21 10.80 -1.87
C THR A 91 4.11 11.22 -2.85
N VAL A 92 4.43 11.15 -4.15
CA VAL A 92 3.47 11.40 -5.23
C VAL A 92 3.02 10.06 -5.80
N CYS A 93 1.71 9.86 -5.83
CA CYS A 93 1.09 8.65 -6.36
C CYS A 93 0.55 8.87 -7.77
N GLU A 94 0.69 7.86 -8.62
CA GLU A 94 0.06 7.83 -9.94
C GLU A 94 -0.79 6.58 -10.10
N LYS A 95 -1.79 6.67 -10.98
CA LYS A 95 -2.59 5.51 -11.35
C LYS A 95 -1.75 4.58 -12.23
N CYS A 96 -1.80 3.28 -11.96
CA CYS A 96 -1.08 2.32 -12.79
C CYS A 96 -1.57 2.34 -14.24
N ALA A 97 -0.61 2.36 -15.16
CA ALA A 97 -0.85 2.30 -16.59
C ALA A 97 -1.39 0.93 -17.02
N HIS A 98 -1.89 0.83 -18.25
CA HIS A 98 -2.31 -0.45 -18.80
C HIS A 98 -1.14 -1.44 -18.82
N GLY A 99 -1.38 -2.69 -18.40
CA GLY A 99 -0.34 -3.70 -18.24
C GLY A 99 0.39 -3.64 -16.89
N PHE A 100 -0.03 -2.78 -15.96
CA PHE A 100 0.55 -2.67 -14.61
C PHE A 100 -0.53 -2.67 -13.52
N PHE A 101 -0.14 -3.07 -12.31
CA PHE A 101 -1.03 -3.12 -11.14
C PHE A 101 -0.33 -2.76 -9.83
N SER A 102 -1.12 -2.47 -8.81
CA SER A 102 -0.67 -2.34 -7.42
C SER A 102 -1.79 -2.80 -6.49
N ARG A 103 -1.46 -3.74 -5.59
CA ARG A 103 -2.42 -4.35 -4.65
C ARG A 103 -2.27 -3.82 -3.22
N SER A 104 -1.11 -3.28 -2.88
CA SER A 104 -0.79 -2.80 -1.53
C SER A 104 -1.20 -1.35 -1.33
N THR A 105 -1.23 -0.92 -0.06
CA THR A 105 -1.25 0.50 0.29
C THR A 105 0.12 0.84 0.83
N SER A 106 0.94 1.55 0.05
CA SER A 106 2.36 1.76 0.36
C SER A 106 2.83 3.14 -0.09
N ALA A 107 3.71 3.76 0.69
CA ALA A 107 4.39 5.00 0.31
C ALA A 107 5.69 4.74 -0.50
N LEU A 108 5.99 3.48 -0.81
CA LEU A 108 7.22 3.04 -1.46
C LEU A 108 6.99 2.19 -2.73
N ASP A 109 5.87 1.46 -2.79
CA ASP A 109 5.65 0.47 -3.84
C ASP A 109 5.27 1.15 -5.16
N VAL A 110 5.98 0.81 -6.22
CA VAL A 110 5.67 1.26 -7.59
C VAL A 110 4.66 0.31 -8.25
N CYS A 111 4.06 0.74 -9.36
CA CYS A 111 3.23 -0.16 -10.16
C CYS A 111 4.07 -1.31 -10.73
N VAL A 112 3.57 -2.53 -10.58
CA VAL A 112 4.23 -3.77 -11.02
C VAL A 112 3.66 -4.19 -12.37
N LYS A 113 4.52 -4.58 -13.32
CA LYS A 113 4.08 -5.08 -14.63
C LYS A 113 3.30 -6.38 -14.44
N HIS A 114 2.23 -6.56 -15.21
CA HIS A 114 1.49 -7.81 -15.23
C HIS A 114 2.38 -8.97 -15.67
N GLN A 115 2.18 -10.14 -15.06
CA GLN A 115 2.84 -11.36 -15.50
C GLN A 115 2.38 -11.75 -16.90
N GLU A 116 3.31 -12.27 -17.69
CA GLU A 116 3.05 -12.87 -19.00
C GLU A 116 2.93 -14.38 -18.83
N CYS A 117 1.89 -14.98 -19.41
CA CYS A 117 1.68 -16.41 -19.30
C CYS A 117 2.72 -17.17 -20.13
N ALA A 118 3.28 -18.24 -19.57
CA ALA A 118 4.26 -19.06 -20.26
C ALA A 118 3.63 -19.81 -21.45
N ASP A 119 4.48 -20.31 -22.35
CA ASP A 119 4.03 -21.10 -23.50
C ASP A 119 3.19 -22.30 -23.04
N GLY A 120 1.98 -22.42 -23.61
CA GLY A 120 1.01 -23.45 -23.24
C GLY A 120 0.10 -23.11 -22.05
N GLN A 121 0.31 -21.97 -21.37
CA GLN A 121 -0.64 -21.45 -20.38
C GLN A 121 -1.59 -20.43 -21.00
N LEU A 122 -2.84 -20.44 -20.51
CA LEU A 122 -3.85 -19.46 -20.88
C LEU A 122 -3.94 -18.39 -19.79
N PRO A 123 -4.24 -17.13 -20.16
CA PRO A 123 -4.62 -16.14 -19.17
C PRO A 123 -6.01 -16.52 -18.64
N LEU A 124 -6.12 -17.21 -17.51
CA LEU A 124 -7.41 -17.51 -16.87
C LEU A 124 -8.13 -16.21 -16.48
N PHE A 125 -7.38 -15.21 -16.05
CA PHE A 125 -7.91 -13.88 -15.73
C PHE A 125 -7.00 -12.78 -16.26
N THR A 126 -7.59 -11.77 -16.89
CA THR A 126 -6.85 -10.59 -17.36
C THR A 126 -6.54 -9.68 -16.17
N GLY A 127 -5.28 -9.25 -16.06
CA GLY A 127 -4.87 -8.30 -15.02
C GLY A 127 -5.62 -6.98 -15.11
N SER A 128 -5.75 -6.30 -13.97
CA SER A 128 -6.31 -4.94 -13.87
C SER A 128 -5.32 -4.05 -13.14
N VAL A 129 -5.67 -2.79 -12.88
CA VAL A 129 -4.82 -1.93 -12.05
C VAL A 129 -4.71 -2.42 -10.60
N TYR A 130 -5.61 -3.31 -10.14
CA TYR A 130 -5.68 -3.76 -8.74
C TYR A 130 -5.06 -5.13 -8.49
N HIS A 131 -4.96 -5.96 -9.53
CA HIS A 131 -4.46 -7.33 -9.43
C HIS A 131 -3.71 -7.73 -10.69
N ASP A 132 -2.84 -8.72 -10.56
CA ASP A 132 -2.12 -9.29 -11.68
C ASP A 132 -3.05 -10.08 -12.61
N ALA A 133 -2.56 -10.43 -13.80
CA ALA A 133 -3.12 -11.51 -14.59
C ALA A 133 -3.00 -12.83 -13.83
N LEU A 134 -3.89 -13.79 -14.09
CA LEU A 134 -3.77 -15.16 -13.58
C LEU A 134 -3.56 -16.09 -14.76
N CYS A 135 -2.43 -16.80 -14.78
CA CYS A 135 -2.08 -17.77 -15.80
C CYS A 135 -2.33 -19.20 -15.30
N GLY A 136 -2.72 -20.09 -16.20
CA GLY A 136 -2.92 -21.51 -15.92
C GLY A 136 -3.55 -22.23 -17.09
N SER A 137 -3.78 -23.53 -16.93
CA SER A 137 -4.57 -24.33 -17.87
C SER A 137 -6.04 -24.41 -17.44
N CYS A 138 -6.89 -24.87 -18.34
CA CYS A 138 -8.29 -25.12 -18.00
C CYS A 138 -8.41 -26.28 -16.99
N GLU A 139 -7.50 -27.26 -17.08
CA GLU A 139 -7.39 -28.39 -16.16
C GLU A 139 -7.01 -27.93 -14.75
N ASP A 140 -6.10 -26.96 -14.62
CA ASP A 140 -5.76 -26.34 -13.33
C ASP A 140 -7.01 -25.68 -12.71
N LEU A 141 -7.80 -24.97 -13.51
CA LEU A 141 -9.02 -24.32 -13.02
C LEU A 141 -10.10 -25.33 -12.56
N ALA A 142 -10.18 -26.51 -13.19
CA ALA A 142 -11.12 -27.58 -12.81
C ALA A 142 -10.67 -28.35 -11.56
N SER A 143 -9.37 -28.66 -11.47
CA SER A 143 -8.82 -29.61 -10.51
C SER A 143 -8.12 -28.96 -9.32
N ASP A 144 -7.46 -27.81 -9.51
CA ASP A 144 -6.75 -27.10 -8.45
C ASP A 144 -7.64 -26.04 -7.78
N SER A 145 -7.97 -26.33 -6.51
CA SER A 145 -8.75 -25.43 -5.67
C SER A 145 -8.10 -24.07 -5.43
N GLU A 146 -6.76 -23.98 -5.46
CA GLU A 146 -6.06 -22.72 -5.26
C GLU A 146 -6.14 -21.83 -6.50
N THR A 147 -6.00 -22.40 -7.68
CA THR A 147 -6.25 -21.71 -8.96
C THR A 147 -7.68 -21.21 -9.05
N LEU A 148 -8.68 -22.03 -8.72
CA LEU A 148 -10.08 -21.60 -8.65
C LEU A 148 -10.31 -20.48 -7.62
N ARG A 149 -9.68 -20.58 -6.44
CA ARG A 149 -9.75 -19.56 -5.40
C ARG A 149 -9.18 -18.22 -5.87
N LYS A 150 -8.00 -18.22 -6.50
CA LYS A 150 -7.37 -17.02 -7.06
C LYS A 150 -8.24 -16.40 -8.16
N PHE A 151 -8.74 -17.24 -9.07
CA PHE A 151 -9.64 -16.82 -10.14
C PHE A 151 -10.89 -16.11 -9.59
N LEU A 152 -11.58 -16.71 -8.62
CA LEU A 152 -12.76 -16.11 -8.01
C LEU A 152 -12.43 -14.85 -7.21
N SER A 153 -11.32 -14.86 -6.46
CA SER A 153 -10.90 -13.73 -5.62
C SER A 153 -10.64 -12.46 -6.43
N ALA A 154 -10.10 -12.60 -7.64
CA ALA A 154 -9.76 -11.47 -8.49
C ALA A 154 -10.98 -10.59 -8.84
N TYR A 155 -12.17 -11.18 -8.97
CA TYR A 155 -13.44 -10.46 -9.18
C TYR A 155 -13.88 -9.60 -7.98
N PHE A 156 -13.30 -9.82 -6.80
CA PHE A 156 -13.57 -9.08 -5.57
C PHE A 156 -12.44 -8.10 -5.19
N GLU A 157 -11.40 -7.96 -6.02
CA GLU A 157 -10.29 -7.02 -5.73
C GLU A 157 -10.57 -5.58 -6.19
N GLU A 158 -11.57 -5.34 -7.04
CA GLU A 158 -11.93 -3.99 -7.49
C GLU A 158 -12.61 -3.15 -6.38
N PRO A 159 -12.10 -1.93 -6.05
CA PRO A 159 -12.62 -1.08 -4.95
C PRO A 159 -14.04 -0.56 -5.15
N ARG A 160 -14.54 -0.58 -6.39
CA ARG A 160 -15.88 -0.11 -6.72
C ARG A 160 -16.82 -1.30 -6.82
N ARG A 161 -17.67 -1.53 -5.81
CA ARG A 161 -19.13 -1.73 -5.99
C ARG A 161 -19.90 -2.13 -4.73
N HIS A 162 -21.11 -1.57 -4.64
CA HIS A 162 -22.32 -2.11 -4.00
C HIS A 162 -22.22 -2.68 -2.57
N ASN A 163 -21.72 -1.90 -1.62
CA ASN A 163 -21.78 -2.22 -0.18
C ASN A 163 -23.13 -2.80 0.27
N GLY A 164 -24.27 -2.29 -0.25
CA GLY A 164 -25.60 -2.82 0.05
C GLY A 164 -25.84 -4.26 -0.46
N LYS A 165 -25.49 -4.55 -1.72
CA LYS A 165 -25.66 -5.88 -2.34
C LYS A 165 -24.76 -6.93 -1.69
N MET A 166 -23.51 -6.54 -1.41
CA MET A 166 -22.53 -7.40 -0.77
C MET A 166 -22.90 -7.73 0.68
N LYS A 167 -23.47 -6.77 1.43
CA LYS A 167 -24.02 -7.06 2.78
C LYS A 167 -25.05 -8.19 2.75
N ARG A 168 -25.95 -8.18 1.77
CA ARG A 168 -26.95 -9.25 1.61
C ARG A 168 -26.30 -10.58 1.25
N PHE A 169 -25.38 -10.59 0.28
CA PHE A 169 -24.62 -11.79 -0.09
C PHE A 169 -23.90 -12.41 1.12
N VAL A 170 -23.19 -11.58 1.89
CA VAL A 170 -22.50 -12.02 3.11
C VAL A 170 -23.47 -12.62 4.13
N ALA A 171 -24.60 -11.96 4.39
CA ALA A 171 -25.60 -12.46 5.35
C ALA A 171 -26.23 -13.81 4.94
N THR A 172 -26.43 -14.03 3.64
CA THR A 172 -27.06 -15.25 3.12
C THR A 172 -26.08 -16.41 3.00
N PHE A 173 -24.86 -16.14 2.52
CA PHE A 173 -23.98 -17.18 1.99
C PHE A 173 -22.63 -17.31 2.72
N VAL A 174 -22.10 -16.21 3.27
CA VAL A 174 -20.83 -16.22 4.02
C VAL A 174 -21.14 -16.49 5.49
N ARG A 175 -21.31 -17.77 5.83
CA ARG A 175 -21.53 -18.20 7.22
C ARG A 175 -20.22 -18.11 7.99
N GLU A 176 -20.09 -17.09 8.85
CA GLU A 176 -19.06 -17.09 9.88
C GLU A 176 -19.32 -18.26 10.84
N SER A 177 -18.30 -19.09 11.04
CA SER A 177 -18.30 -20.10 12.10
C SER A 177 -18.64 -19.41 13.42
N ARG A 178 -19.88 -19.58 13.92
CA ARG A 178 -20.24 -19.13 15.27
C ARG A 178 -19.36 -19.89 16.27
N ARG A 179 -18.26 -19.29 16.72
CA ARG A 179 -17.58 -19.57 18.00
C ARG A 179 -16.46 -18.55 18.27
N LYS A 180 -16.80 -17.48 18.98
CA LYS A 180 -16.50 -17.33 20.42
C LYS A 180 -17.12 -16.03 20.92
N SER A 181 -17.88 -16.14 22.00
CA SER A 181 -18.20 -15.06 22.92
C SER A 181 -16.91 -14.31 23.29
N GLY A 182 -16.78 -13.05 22.86
CA GLY A 182 -15.63 -12.20 23.22
C GLY A 182 -14.95 -11.48 22.05
N LEU A 183 -15.67 -11.01 21.03
CA LEU A 183 -15.08 -10.13 20.02
C LEU A 183 -15.00 -8.68 20.54
N THR A 184 -13.79 -8.12 20.49
CA THR A 184 -13.49 -6.73 20.87
C THR A 184 -14.17 -5.76 19.91
N PHE A 185 -14.41 -4.52 20.36
CA PHE A 185 -15.09 -3.44 19.62
C PHE A 185 -14.53 -3.19 18.19
N PHE A 186 -13.29 -3.59 17.92
CA PHE A 186 -12.59 -3.44 16.63
C PHE A 186 -13.10 -4.36 15.51
N GLN A 187 -13.62 -5.55 15.83
CA GLN A 187 -14.05 -6.51 14.80
C GLN A 187 -15.41 -6.17 14.16
N LYS A 188 -16.14 -5.18 14.69
CA LYS A 188 -17.45 -4.72 14.17
C LYS A 188 -17.35 -3.82 12.92
N LYS A 189 -16.14 -3.42 12.48
CA LYS A 189 -15.92 -2.48 11.35
C LYS A 189 -15.36 -3.12 10.07
N VAL A 190 -15.28 -4.45 9.97
CA VAL A 190 -14.81 -5.09 8.74
C VAL A 190 -15.89 -4.99 7.65
N GLY A 191 -15.54 -4.38 6.52
CA GLY A 191 -16.46 -4.18 5.39
C GLY A 191 -16.93 -5.51 4.78
N PRO A 192 -18.09 -5.53 4.10
CA PRO A 192 -18.62 -6.75 3.49
C PRO A 192 -17.66 -7.37 2.47
N LEU A 193 -16.89 -6.55 1.74
CA LEU A 193 -15.90 -7.03 0.79
C LEU A 193 -14.77 -7.83 1.46
N GLU A 194 -14.20 -7.30 2.54
CA GLU A 194 -13.12 -7.97 3.26
C GLU A 194 -13.59 -9.29 3.89
N ARG A 195 -14.86 -9.38 4.30
CA ARG A 195 -15.46 -10.63 4.76
C ARG A 195 -15.58 -11.67 3.64
N ILE A 196 -15.95 -11.25 2.43
CA ILE A 196 -16.00 -12.16 1.26
C ILE A 196 -14.59 -12.64 0.90
N LYS A 197 -13.61 -11.74 0.84
CA LYS A 197 -12.21 -12.11 0.58
C LYS A 197 -11.67 -13.09 1.61
N ALA A 198 -11.91 -12.83 2.90
CA ALA A 198 -11.51 -13.72 3.99
C ALA A 198 -12.20 -15.09 3.90
N TRP A 199 -13.47 -15.14 3.48
CA TRP A 199 -14.17 -16.39 3.26
C TRP A 199 -13.61 -17.17 2.05
N LEU A 200 -13.41 -16.51 0.90
CA LEU A 200 -12.82 -17.14 -0.30
C LEU A 200 -11.44 -17.74 0.01
N ALA A 201 -10.64 -17.05 0.82
CA ALA A 201 -9.31 -17.52 1.24
C ALA A 201 -9.36 -18.86 2.00
N ASN A 202 -10.48 -19.18 2.67
CA ASN A 202 -10.59 -20.34 3.56
C ASN A 202 -11.68 -21.35 3.13
N ALA A 203 -12.47 -21.04 2.11
CA ALA A 203 -13.59 -21.89 1.69
C ALA A 203 -13.10 -23.23 1.10
N PRO A 204 -13.76 -24.36 1.43
CA PRO A 204 -13.54 -25.65 0.78
C PRO A 204 -13.80 -25.60 -0.73
N ALA A 205 -13.17 -26.49 -1.50
CA ALA A 205 -13.26 -26.53 -2.96
C ALA A 205 -14.71 -26.69 -3.46
N GLU A 206 -15.53 -27.48 -2.75
CA GLU A 206 -16.94 -27.70 -3.05
C GLU A 206 -17.75 -26.41 -2.92
N GLN A 207 -17.43 -25.57 -1.94
CA GLN A 207 -18.11 -24.28 -1.75
C GLN A 207 -17.64 -23.24 -2.77
N LEU A 208 -16.36 -23.26 -3.16
CA LEU A 208 -15.85 -22.37 -4.21
C LEU A 208 -16.56 -22.59 -5.54
N ARG A 209 -16.83 -23.85 -5.91
CA ARG A 209 -17.57 -24.18 -7.15
C ARG A 209 -19.02 -23.66 -7.16
N LEU A 210 -19.62 -23.45 -5.99
CA LEU A 210 -20.97 -22.90 -5.86
C LEU A 210 -21.03 -21.37 -5.94
N VAL A 211 -19.88 -20.67 -5.92
CA VAL A 211 -19.83 -19.19 -5.91
C VAL A 211 -20.60 -18.56 -7.07
N PRO A 212 -20.49 -19.02 -8.34
CA PRO A 212 -21.30 -18.49 -9.44
C PRO A 212 -22.81 -18.60 -9.16
N GLN A 213 -23.29 -19.76 -8.69
CA GLN A 213 -24.69 -19.96 -8.33
C GLN A 213 -25.12 -19.09 -7.14
N MET A 214 -24.27 -18.97 -6.10
CA MET A 214 -24.53 -18.10 -4.94
C MET A 214 -24.66 -16.64 -5.37
N LEU A 215 -23.83 -16.19 -6.32
CA LEU A 215 -23.91 -14.84 -6.87
C LEU A 215 -25.20 -14.63 -7.66
N ARG A 216 -25.61 -15.60 -8.48
CA ARG A 216 -26.89 -15.58 -9.22
C ARG A 216 -28.11 -15.54 -8.29
N ASN A 217 -28.09 -16.34 -7.23
CA ASN A 217 -29.13 -16.40 -6.20
C ASN A 217 -29.11 -15.16 -5.27
N SER A 218 -28.23 -14.20 -5.55
CA SER A 218 -28.11 -12.94 -4.84
C SER A 218 -28.39 -11.75 -5.77
N THR A 219 -28.15 -10.54 -5.27
CA THR A 219 -28.28 -9.31 -6.09
C THR A 219 -27.04 -9.01 -6.95
N LEU A 220 -26.05 -9.91 -6.95
CA LEU A 220 -24.76 -9.79 -7.66
C LEU A 220 -24.75 -10.55 -9.00
N THR A 221 -25.91 -10.69 -9.66
CA THR A 221 -26.06 -11.38 -10.97
C THR A 221 -25.06 -10.91 -12.01
N SER A 222 -24.85 -9.60 -12.14
CA SER A 222 -23.87 -9.04 -13.09
C SER A 222 -22.42 -9.53 -12.87
N LEU A 223 -22.08 -9.93 -11.64
CA LEU A 223 -20.76 -10.49 -11.33
C LEU A 223 -20.70 -11.96 -11.74
N ALA A 224 -21.78 -12.72 -11.50
CA ALA A 224 -21.91 -14.08 -11.99
C ALA A 224 -21.79 -14.12 -13.53
N ASP A 225 -22.52 -13.25 -14.24
CA ASP A 225 -22.48 -13.18 -15.71
C ASP A 225 -21.08 -12.86 -16.27
N LYS A 226 -20.24 -12.15 -15.50
CA LYS A 226 -18.84 -11.88 -15.89
C LYS A 226 -17.98 -13.12 -15.70
N ILE A 227 -18.15 -13.82 -14.58
CA ILE A 227 -17.45 -15.07 -14.29
C ILE A 227 -17.81 -16.12 -15.34
N ASP A 228 -19.09 -16.31 -15.63
CA ASP A 228 -19.59 -17.30 -16.56
C ASP A 228 -19.09 -17.04 -17.99
N ARG A 229 -19.11 -15.79 -18.45
CA ARG A 229 -18.52 -15.41 -19.74
C ARG A 229 -17.05 -15.77 -19.81
N ARG A 230 -16.28 -15.49 -18.75
CA ARG A 230 -14.85 -15.81 -18.75
C ARG A 230 -14.60 -17.32 -18.74
N LEU A 231 -15.36 -18.08 -17.96
CA LEU A 231 -15.27 -19.54 -17.96
C LEU A 231 -15.58 -20.11 -19.36
N HIS A 232 -16.60 -19.56 -20.03
CA HIS A 232 -16.95 -19.95 -21.39
C HIS A 232 -15.83 -19.64 -22.39
N ASP A 233 -15.20 -18.46 -22.30
CA ASP A 233 -14.06 -18.12 -23.15
C ASP A 233 -12.88 -19.09 -22.96
N ILE A 234 -12.60 -19.48 -21.71
CA ILE A 234 -11.54 -20.46 -21.39
C ILE A 234 -11.87 -21.82 -21.99
N MET A 235 -13.11 -22.30 -21.87
CA MET A 235 -13.54 -23.56 -22.46
C MET A 235 -13.43 -23.54 -24.00
N ASN A 236 -13.79 -22.43 -24.64
CA ASN A 236 -13.66 -22.29 -26.09
C ASN A 236 -12.20 -22.31 -26.57
N GLN A 237 -11.26 -21.90 -25.73
CA GLN A 237 -9.81 -21.96 -26.01
C GLN A 237 -9.20 -23.33 -25.68
N SER A 238 -9.92 -24.18 -24.93
CA SER A 238 -9.49 -25.52 -24.51
C SER A 238 -10.56 -26.58 -24.84
N PRO A 239 -10.62 -27.06 -26.10
CA PRO A 239 -11.71 -27.94 -26.58
C PRO A 239 -11.80 -29.30 -25.87
N ASN A 240 -10.73 -29.74 -25.17
CA ASN A 240 -10.71 -30.98 -24.41
C ASN A 240 -11.04 -30.81 -22.91
N CYS A 241 -11.27 -29.58 -22.46
CA CYS A 241 -11.49 -29.29 -21.05
C CYS A 241 -12.98 -29.19 -20.72
N SER A 242 -13.38 -29.97 -19.73
CA SER A 242 -14.71 -29.90 -19.13
C SER A 242 -14.61 -29.24 -17.76
N LEU A 243 -14.76 -27.91 -17.70
CA LEU A 243 -15.05 -27.26 -16.43
C LEU A 243 -16.42 -27.76 -15.98
N ILE A 244 -16.53 -28.19 -14.72
CA ILE A 244 -17.83 -28.50 -14.13
C ILE A 244 -18.61 -27.19 -14.08
N SER A 245 -19.37 -26.91 -15.14
CA SER A 245 -20.37 -25.86 -15.12
C SER A 245 -21.37 -26.25 -14.03
N PRO A 246 -21.69 -25.33 -13.11
CA PRO A 246 -22.89 -25.48 -12.30
C PRO A 246 -24.17 -25.52 -13.15
#